data_AF-A0A2S3Y8T7-F1
#
_entry.id   AF-A0A2S3Y8T7-F1
#
_cell.length_a   1.000
_cell.length_b   1.000
_cell.length_c   1.000
_cell.angle_alpha   90.00
_cell.angle_beta   90.00
_cell.angle_gamma   90.00
#
_symmetry.space_group_name_H-M   'P 1'
#
loop_
_entity.id
_entity.type
_entity.pdbx_description
1 polymer ?
#
loop_
_entity_poly.entity_id
_entity_poly.type
_entity_poly.pdbx_seq_one_letter_code
_entity_poly.pdbx_strand_id
1 'polypeptide(L)'
;RAAEQAFADAAAARTAATQAEVEAERARGAATRAENEAAAASSAAALAEREAATAQSAATQAEQDAADAGKLAESAEAHAKSAEEAAKNANVHAEEAKKAAERAEEAERERQRKELAEAARKNPKYTDPQPGGEGGEPGSGAEALDALILRMATEYALEQVGLSEEELALARDLSGQDLVDYLMDNGAEILVELFLADIKECIDDPDIGICIWAIVQNAGPVKLAKIGSKLPKIGKAIWGIKGFLEKVDKARKKVDAFTEKLEDAKEKLDRLGATCDRDSGGKPGKQSKASAVRRSAAPAHDKPKPKPDTDCTFPIFRTPKTVDVAYEKLHGPNPARGAEEGSNGKVYFGEQSVAAEYWGRGTFASGMYRYDMDMKFLVQFPKAAKRYDWGGPNGSPRIEWEIEYKRLGEFNALTVDRTWIKKP
;
A
#
# COMPACT_ATOMS: atom_id res chain seq x y z
N ARG A 1 -61.74 98.06 42.19
CA ARG A 1 -60.28 97.93 42.43
C ARG A 1 -59.96 96.65 43.20
N ALA A 2 -60.19 96.55 44.51
CA ALA A 2 -59.79 95.37 45.30
C ALA A 2 -60.37 94.03 44.77
N ALA A 3 -61.66 93.98 44.43
CA ALA A 3 -62.29 92.78 43.87
C ALA A 3 -61.73 92.38 42.49
N GLU A 4 -61.40 93.35 41.64
CA GLU A 4 -60.84 93.10 40.30
C GLU A 4 -59.42 92.52 40.38
N GLN A 5 -58.60 93.02 41.32
CA GLN A 5 -57.27 92.44 41.58
C GLN A 5 -57.38 91.00 42.07
N ALA A 6 -58.26 90.72 43.05
CA ALA A 6 -58.47 89.36 43.54
C ALA A 6 -58.94 88.38 42.44
N PHE A 7 -59.74 88.85 41.47
CA PHE A 7 -60.12 88.05 40.30
C PHE A 7 -58.95 87.82 39.33
N ALA A 8 -58.10 88.82 39.10
CA ALA A 8 -56.90 88.69 38.27
C ALA A 8 -55.88 87.71 38.89
N ASP A 9 -55.62 87.84 40.20
CA ASP A 9 -54.73 86.95 40.94
C ASP A 9 -55.26 85.51 40.94
N ALA A 10 -56.57 85.31 41.13
CA ALA A 10 -57.21 83.99 41.07
C ALA A 10 -57.27 83.39 39.66
N ALA A 11 -57.14 84.20 38.60
CA ALA A 11 -56.98 83.72 37.23
C ALA A 11 -55.52 83.31 36.96
N ALA A 12 -54.56 84.15 37.36
CA ALA A 12 -53.13 83.85 37.25
C ALA A 12 -52.74 82.59 38.04
N ALA A 13 -53.25 82.43 39.26
CA ALA A 13 -53.02 81.24 40.09
C ALA A 13 -53.59 79.96 39.43
N ARG A 14 -54.75 80.04 38.78
CA ARG A 14 -55.31 78.92 38.00
C ARG A 14 -54.45 78.58 36.79
N THR A 15 -54.00 79.57 36.02
CA THR A 15 -53.09 79.34 34.89
C THR A 15 -51.78 78.71 35.34
N ALA A 16 -51.19 79.16 36.46
CA ALA A 16 -49.99 78.59 37.03
C ALA A 16 -50.21 77.14 37.52
N ALA A 17 -51.36 76.85 38.16
CA ALA A 17 -51.70 75.50 38.58
C ALA A 17 -51.83 74.53 37.38
N THR A 18 -52.54 74.92 36.31
CA THR A 18 -52.64 74.11 35.10
C THR A 18 -51.29 73.90 34.41
N GLN A 19 -50.40 74.90 34.40
CA GLN A 19 -49.04 74.73 33.89
C GLN A 19 -48.23 73.76 34.74
N ALA A 20 -48.34 73.82 36.07
CA ALA A 20 -47.67 72.91 36.99
C ALA A 20 -48.19 71.46 36.86
N GLU A 21 -49.49 71.26 36.60
CA GLU A 21 -50.07 69.93 36.33
C GLU A 21 -49.49 69.33 35.03
N VAL A 22 -49.41 70.10 33.95
CA VAL A 22 -48.82 69.66 32.66
C VAL A 22 -47.32 69.34 32.80
N GLU A 23 -46.56 70.14 33.56
CA GLU A 23 -45.15 69.85 33.89
C GLU A 23 -45.03 68.57 34.74
N ALA A 24 -45.91 68.36 35.72
CA ALA A 24 -45.91 67.17 36.56
C ALA A 24 -46.24 65.89 35.77
N GLU A 25 -47.18 65.95 34.82
CA GLU A 25 -47.45 64.83 33.91
C GLU A 25 -46.26 64.52 32.99
N ARG A 26 -45.62 65.55 32.43
CA ARG A 26 -44.39 65.40 31.64
C ARG A 26 -43.26 64.77 32.46
N ALA A 27 -43.08 65.19 33.71
CA ALA A 27 -42.09 64.66 34.63
C ALA A 27 -42.37 63.19 34.99
N ARG A 28 -43.62 62.82 35.29
CA ARG A 28 -44.02 61.42 35.50
C ARG A 28 -43.74 60.56 34.27
N GLY A 29 -44.13 61.03 33.07
CA GLY A 29 -43.86 60.32 31.83
C GLY A 29 -42.37 60.17 31.52
N ALA A 30 -41.53 61.12 31.92
CA ALA A 30 -40.07 61.01 31.82
C ALA A 30 -39.50 60.00 32.83
N ALA A 31 -39.97 60.02 34.08
CA ALA A 31 -39.57 59.07 35.12
C ALA A 31 -39.88 57.62 34.70
N THR A 32 -41.11 57.34 34.24
CA THR A 32 -41.49 55.99 33.78
C THR A 32 -40.66 55.53 32.56
N ARG A 33 -40.24 56.43 31.66
CA ARG A 33 -39.31 56.05 30.58
C ARG A 33 -37.92 55.70 31.13
N ALA A 34 -37.37 56.50 32.04
CA ALA A 34 -36.09 56.23 32.68
C ALA A 34 -36.09 54.92 33.49
N GLU A 35 -37.18 54.61 34.20
CA GLU A 35 -37.36 53.33 34.90
C GLU A 35 -37.36 52.13 33.93
N ASN A 36 -38.08 52.23 32.81
CA ASN A 36 -38.10 51.19 31.78
C ASN A 36 -36.73 51.01 31.10
N GLU A 37 -36.03 52.11 30.80
CA GLU A 37 -34.68 52.09 30.23
C GLU A 37 -33.66 51.47 31.22
N ALA A 38 -33.75 51.80 32.51
CA ALA A 38 -32.91 51.21 33.56
C ALA A 38 -33.18 49.70 33.75
N ALA A 39 -34.45 49.27 33.68
CA ALA A 39 -34.81 47.86 33.74
C ALA A 39 -34.28 47.08 32.51
N ALA A 40 -34.37 47.66 31.31
CA ALA A 40 -33.81 47.08 30.10
C ALA A 40 -32.28 46.98 30.17
N ALA A 41 -31.60 48.04 30.61
CA ALA A 41 -30.14 48.06 30.79
C ALA A 41 -29.67 47.02 31.82
N SER A 42 -30.38 46.90 32.95
CA SER A 42 -30.09 45.88 33.98
C SER A 42 -30.26 44.46 33.43
N SER A 43 -31.30 44.23 32.61
CA SER A 43 -31.54 42.92 31.98
C SER A 43 -30.45 42.59 30.94
N ALA A 44 -29.98 43.58 30.19
CA ALA A 44 -28.88 43.41 29.23
C ALA A 44 -27.54 43.13 29.93
N ALA A 45 -27.24 43.81 31.03
CA ALA A 45 -26.05 43.55 31.85
C ALA A 45 -26.05 42.11 32.39
N ALA A 46 -27.17 41.66 32.96
CA ALA A 46 -27.32 40.28 33.45
C ALA A 46 -27.32 39.21 32.34
N LEU A 47 -27.51 39.58 31.07
CA LEU A 47 -27.25 38.69 29.93
C LEU A 47 -25.76 38.64 29.61
N ALA A 48 -25.11 39.81 29.47
CA ALA A 48 -23.68 39.92 29.16
C ALA A 48 -22.79 39.23 30.23
N GLU A 49 -23.15 39.32 31.51
CA GLU A 49 -22.46 38.59 32.59
C GLU A 49 -22.52 37.06 32.42
N ARG A 50 -23.66 36.52 31.98
CA ARG A 50 -23.83 35.08 31.73
C ARG A 50 -23.11 34.61 30.46
N GLU A 51 -23.11 35.43 29.42
CA GLU A 51 -22.34 35.19 28.19
C GLU A 51 -20.83 35.22 28.48
N ALA A 52 -20.35 36.19 29.27
CA ALA A 52 -18.96 36.25 29.71
C ALA A 52 -18.53 35.03 30.54
N ALA A 53 -19.37 34.58 31.49
CA ALA A 53 -19.10 33.37 32.28
C ALA A 53 -19.07 32.09 31.42
N THR A 54 -19.92 32.03 30.39
CA THR A 54 -19.94 30.92 29.42
C THR A 54 -18.69 30.94 28.54
N ALA A 55 -18.28 32.11 28.06
CA ALA A 55 -17.04 32.28 27.29
C ALA A 55 -15.78 31.94 28.10
N GLN A 56 -15.72 32.33 29.37
CA GLN A 56 -14.62 31.93 30.28
C GLN A 56 -14.57 30.41 30.47
N SER A 57 -15.71 29.76 30.67
CA SER A 57 -15.78 28.30 30.81
C SER A 57 -15.32 27.59 29.53
N ALA A 58 -15.72 28.09 28.36
CA ALA A 58 -15.29 27.56 27.07
C ALA A 58 -13.77 27.76 26.82
N ALA A 59 -13.22 28.92 27.20
CA ALA A 59 -11.78 29.17 27.12
C ALA A 59 -10.98 28.23 28.03
N THR A 60 -11.43 28.01 29.27
CA THR A 60 -10.80 27.04 30.19
C THR A 60 -10.84 25.61 29.65
N GLN A 61 -11.93 25.21 28.98
CA GLN A 61 -11.98 23.90 28.33
C GLN A 61 -10.99 23.81 27.15
N ALA A 62 -10.92 24.84 26.30
CA ALA A 62 -9.98 24.87 25.19
C ALA A 62 -8.51 24.83 25.64
N GLU A 63 -8.17 25.47 26.76
CA GLU A 63 -6.83 25.36 27.39
C GLU A 63 -6.52 23.93 27.86
N GLN A 64 -7.52 23.21 28.41
CA GLN A 64 -7.36 21.81 28.81
C GLN A 64 -7.20 20.88 27.60
N ASP A 65 -8.06 21.04 26.59
CA ASP A 65 -8.03 20.25 25.36
C ASP A 65 -6.69 20.43 24.62
N ALA A 66 -6.16 21.66 24.56
CA ALA A 66 -4.84 21.95 24.00
C ALA A 66 -3.70 21.32 24.82
N ALA A 67 -3.78 21.34 26.15
CA ALA A 67 -2.79 20.71 27.02
C ALA A 67 -2.78 19.17 26.89
N ASP A 68 -3.94 18.55 26.71
CA ASP A 68 -4.06 17.11 26.48
C ASP A 68 -3.61 16.70 25.06
N ALA A 69 -3.92 17.52 24.04
CA ALA A 69 -3.37 17.36 22.70
C ALA A 69 -1.82 17.42 22.69
N GLY A 70 -1.23 18.34 23.47
CA GLY A 70 0.22 18.41 23.67
C GLY A 70 0.83 17.11 24.23
N LYS A 71 0.24 16.54 25.28
CA LYS A 71 0.69 15.26 25.87
C LYS A 71 0.56 14.10 24.88
N LEU A 72 -0.49 14.09 24.05
CA LEU A 72 -0.67 13.08 23.00
C LEU A 72 0.41 13.20 21.92
N ALA A 73 0.78 14.42 21.53
CA ALA A 73 1.87 14.67 20.58
C ALA A 73 3.24 14.23 21.14
N GLU A 74 3.55 14.55 22.40
CA GLU A 74 4.78 14.08 23.07
C GLU A 74 4.86 12.54 23.11
N SER A 75 3.74 11.88 23.43
CA SER A 75 3.64 10.41 23.43
C SER A 75 3.84 9.81 22.03
N ALA A 76 3.26 10.44 20.99
CA ALA A 76 3.44 10.02 19.61
C ALA A 76 4.90 10.17 19.14
N GLU A 77 5.57 11.27 19.51
CA GLU A 77 7.00 11.49 19.21
C GLU A 77 7.89 10.44 19.91
N ALA A 78 7.59 10.10 21.16
CA ALA A 78 8.30 9.06 21.89
C ALA A 78 8.15 7.68 21.23
N HIS A 79 6.93 7.33 20.79
CA HIS A 79 6.69 6.09 20.03
C HIS A 79 7.41 6.09 18.68
N ALA A 80 7.41 7.20 17.95
CA ALA A 80 8.12 7.32 16.67
C ALA A 80 9.64 7.10 16.83
N LYS A 81 10.26 7.71 17.85
CA LYS A 81 11.70 7.50 18.17
C LYS A 81 11.99 6.05 18.54
N SER A 82 11.14 5.42 19.36
CA SER A 82 11.30 4.02 19.74
C SER A 82 11.18 3.07 18.53
N ALA A 83 10.26 3.36 17.60
CA ALA A 83 10.14 2.62 16.34
C ALA A 83 11.38 2.81 15.43
N GLU A 84 11.93 4.02 15.35
CA GLU A 84 13.17 4.31 14.61
C GLU A 84 14.37 3.54 15.19
N GLU A 85 14.53 3.50 16.52
CA GLU A 85 15.56 2.71 17.19
C GLU A 85 15.37 1.20 16.95
N ALA A 86 14.14 0.69 17.04
CA ALA A 86 13.84 -0.70 16.73
C ALA A 86 14.20 -1.06 15.28
N ALA A 87 13.89 -0.19 14.32
CA ALA A 87 14.25 -0.38 12.91
C ALA A 87 15.77 -0.36 12.68
N LYS A 88 16.51 0.54 13.35
CA LYS A 88 17.98 0.57 13.31
C LYS A 88 18.58 -0.73 13.86
N ASN A 89 18.08 -1.21 14.99
CA ASN A 89 18.54 -2.46 15.59
C ASN A 89 18.21 -3.68 14.71
N ALA A 90 17.03 -3.71 14.07
CA ALA A 90 16.68 -4.75 13.10
C ALA A 90 17.64 -4.79 11.90
N ASN A 91 18.01 -3.62 11.36
CA ASN A 91 19.02 -3.53 10.28
C ASN A 91 20.40 -4.02 10.73
N VAL A 92 20.84 -3.69 11.95
CA VAL A 92 22.11 -4.21 12.50
C VAL A 92 22.08 -5.73 12.59
N HIS A 93 21.00 -6.32 13.12
CA HIS A 93 20.88 -7.77 13.23
C HIS A 93 20.76 -8.47 11.86
N ALA A 94 20.14 -7.84 10.86
CA ALA A 94 20.12 -8.36 9.49
C ALA A 94 21.54 -8.39 8.88
N GLU A 95 22.34 -7.34 9.09
CA GLU A 95 23.74 -7.27 8.67
C GLU A 95 24.64 -8.28 9.41
N GLU A 96 24.43 -8.48 10.71
CA GLU A 96 25.12 -9.51 11.49
C GLU A 96 24.75 -10.93 11.02
N ALA A 97 23.48 -11.17 10.70
CA ALA A 97 22.99 -12.42 10.14
C ALA A 97 23.59 -12.69 8.74
N LYS A 98 23.63 -11.68 7.85
CA LYS A 98 24.29 -11.78 6.54
C LYS A 98 25.77 -12.18 6.69
N LYS A 99 26.52 -11.48 7.54
CA LYS A 99 27.93 -11.80 7.83
C LYS A 99 28.13 -13.15 8.54
N ALA A 100 27.11 -13.68 9.22
CA ALA A 100 27.13 -15.04 9.77
C ALA A 100 26.91 -16.10 8.69
N ALA A 101 25.98 -15.86 7.76
CA ALA A 101 25.73 -16.72 6.60
C ALA A 101 26.95 -16.81 5.68
N GLU A 102 27.54 -15.67 5.29
CA GLU A 102 28.75 -15.61 4.44
C GLU A 102 29.91 -16.44 5.02
N ARG A 103 30.13 -16.36 6.34
CA ARG A 103 31.15 -17.17 7.04
C ARG A 103 30.80 -18.65 7.08
N ALA A 104 29.52 -19.01 7.20
CA ALA A 104 29.08 -20.40 7.17
C ALA A 104 29.29 -21.02 5.77
N GLU A 105 28.96 -20.27 4.72
CA GLU A 105 29.18 -20.66 3.32
C GLU A 105 30.67 -20.75 2.95
N GLU A 106 31.51 -19.83 3.44
CA GLU A 106 32.96 -19.93 3.26
C GLU A 106 33.54 -21.17 3.95
N ALA A 107 33.15 -21.42 5.20
CA ALA A 107 33.55 -22.63 5.93
C ALA A 107 33.06 -23.91 5.23
N GLU A 108 31.88 -23.89 4.61
CA GLU A 108 31.36 -25.02 3.82
C GLU A 108 32.15 -25.24 2.53
N ARG A 109 32.41 -24.17 1.76
CA ARG A 109 33.28 -24.24 0.58
C ARG A 109 34.68 -24.75 0.94
N GLU A 110 35.21 -24.39 2.10
CA GLU A 110 36.50 -24.92 2.58
C GLU A 110 36.42 -26.42 2.96
N ARG A 111 35.32 -26.87 3.61
CA ARG A 111 35.05 -28.30 3.85
C ARG A 111 35.00 -29.08 2.54
N GLN A 112 34.21 -28.62 1.58
CA GLN A 112 34.07 -29.25 0.26
C GLN A 112 35.41 -29.32 -0.49
N ARG A 113 36.24 -28.26 -0.45
CA ARG A 113 37.61 -28.29 -1.01
C ARG A 113 38.49 -29.35 -0.33
N LYS A 114 38.42 -29.48 1.00
CA LYS A 114 39.17 -30.49 1.76
C LYS A 114 38.72 -31.91 1.42
N GLU A 115 37.41 -32.14 1.34
CA GLU A 115 36.83 -33.44 0.94
C GLU A 115 37.19 -33.82 -0.50
N LEU A 116 37.12 -32.87 -1.44
CA LEU A 116 37.57 -33.08 -2.83
C LEU A 116 39.06 -33.38 -2.92
N ALA A 117 39.91 -32.67 -2.15
CA ALA A 117 41.35 -32.93 -2.10
C ALA A 117 41.66 -34.31 -1.47
N GLU A 118 40.89 -34.75 -0.46
CA GLU A 118 41.03 -36.08 0.12
C GLU A 118 40.55 -37.19 -0.83
N ALA A 119 39.44 -36.96 -1.55
CA ALA A 119 38.93 -37.85 -2.58
C ALA A 119 39.93 -38.00 -3.75
N ALA A 120 40.54 -36.90 -4.20
CA ALA A 120 41.60 -36.91 -5.20
C ALA A 120 42.84 -37.69 -4.73
N ARG A 121 43.25 -37.56 -3.46
CA ARG A 121 44.32 -38.37 -2.87
C ARG A 121 44.00 -39.87 -2.84
N LYS A 122 42.72 -40.26 -2.72
CA LYS A 122 42.28 -41.66 -2.70
C LYS A 122 42.10 -42.27 -4.09
N ASN A 123 42.17 -41.49 -5.18
CA ASN A 123 41.93 -42.00 -6.53
C ASN A 123 42.81 -41.29 -7.59
N PRO A 124 44.00 -41.84 -7.93
CA PRO A 124 45.04 -41.15 -8.70
C PRO A 124 44.77 -41.05 -10.23
N LYS A 125 43.50 -41.01 -10.64
CA LYS A 125 43.06 -40.69 -12.01
C LYS A 125 42.05 -39.54 -11.98
N TYR A 126 42.55 -38.36 -11.65
CA TYR A 126 41.85 -37.11 -11.89
C TYR A 126 42.84 -36.12 -12.53
N THR A 127 42.61 -35.78 -13.80
CA THR A 127 43.36 -34.76 -14.52
C THR A 127 42.65 -33.41 -14.37
N ASP A 128 43.45 -32.39 -14.09
CA ASP A 128 43.06 -31.02 -13.81
C ASP A 128 42.24 -30.35 -14.95
N PRO A 129 41.17 -29.59 -14.65
CA PRO A 129 40.57 -28.66 -15.59
C PRO A 129 41.31 -27.31 -15.54
N GLN A 130 42.20 -27.08 -16.51
CA GLN A 130 42.96 -25.83 -16.66
C GLN A 130 42.04 -24.66 -17.10
N PRO A 131 42.35 -23.37 -16.78
CA PRO A 131 41.32 -22.35 -16.62
C PRO A 131 40.95 -21.57 -17.90
N GLY A 132 39.75 -20.99 -17.86
CA GLY A 132 39.20 -20.05 -18.85
C GLY A 132 37.68 -19.94 -18.65
N GLY A 133 37.05 -18.76 -18.52
CA GLY A 133 37.60 -17.41 -18.50
C GLY A 133 36.83 -16.49 -17.55
N GLU A 134 37.28 -15.24 -17.45
CA GLU A 134 36.80 -14.23 -16.51
C GLU A 134 35.40 -13.70 -16.87
N GLY A 135 34.69 -13.15 -15.87
CA GLY A 135 33.45 -12.37 -16.08
C GLY A 135 32.16 -13.07 -15.67
N GLY A 136 32.02 -13.45 -14.40
CA GLY A 136 30.70 -13.74 -13.83
C GLY A 136 29.90 -12.45 -13.65
N GLU A 137 28.69 -12.39 -14.22
CA GLU A 137 27.77 -11.25 -14.04
C GLU A 137 27.30 -11.13 -12.58
N PRO A 138 26.91 -9.93 -12.10
CA PRO A 138 26.44 -9.75 -10.73
C PRO A 138 25.07 -10.39 -10.54
N GLY A 139 24.95 -11.29 -9.56
CA GLY A 139 23.65 -11.82 -9.10
C GLY A 139 23.29 -13.21 -9.64
N SER A 140 23.97 -14.25 -9.17
CA SER A 140 23.49 -15.64 -9.23
C SER A 140 23.22 -16.14 -7.81
N GLY A 141 21.94 -16.33 -7.45
CA GLY A 141 21.53 -16.78 -6.11
C GLY A 141 20.23 -16.13 -5.64
N ALA A 142 19.98 -16.17 -4.33
CA ALA A 142 18.75 -15.64 -3.70
C ALA A 142 18.49 -14.16 -4.06
N GLU A 143 19.52 -13.32 -4.14
CA GLU A 143 19.39 -11.90 -4.52
C GLU A 143 18.78 -11.69 -5.92
N ALA A 144 19.00 -12.64 -6.86
CA ALA A 144 18.37 -12.61 -8.18
C ALA A 144 16.92 -13.13 -8.16
N LEU A 145 16.62 -14.06 -7.25
CA LEU A 145 15.25 -14.52 -7.01
C LEU A 145 14.41 -13.40 -6.36
N ASP A 146 14.95 -12.69 -5.39
CA ASP A 146 14.29 -11.54 -4.74
C ASP A 146 14.05 -10.38 -5.73
N ALA A 147 15.03 -10.08 -6.58
CA ALA A 147 14.86 -9.10 -7.65
C ALA A 147 13.77 -9.50 -8.66
N LEU A 148 13.67 -10.80 -8.98
CA LEU A 148 12.61 -11.35 -9.83
C LEU A 148 11.24 -11.31 -9.15
N ILE A 149 11.15 -11.69 -7.87
CA ILE A 149 9.93 -11.62 -7.03
C ILE A 149 9.43 -10.17 -6.98
N LEU A 150 10.31 -9.21 -6.66
CA LEU A 150 9.98 -7.79 -6.59
C LEU A 150 9.43 -7.26 -7.92
N ARG A 151 10.08 -7.62 -9.04
CA ARG A 151 9.64 -7.23 -10.38
C ARG A 151 8.25 -7.79 -10.71
N MET A 152 8.02 -9.09 -10.49
CA MET A 152 6.75 -9.74 -10.83
C MET A 152 5.60 -9.28 -9.94
N ALA A 153 5.88 -9.07 -8.64
CA ALA A 153 4.92 -8.50 -7.71
C ALA A 153 4.54 -7.05 -8.11
N THR A 154 5.50 -6.29 -8.66
CA THR A 154 5.28 -4.93 -9.20
C THR A 154 4.41 -4.96 -10.46
N GLU A 155 4.75 -5.80 -11.44
CA GLU A 155 3.97 -5.97 -12.69
C GLU A 155 2.51 -6.39 -12.38
N TYR A 156 2.31 -7.34 -11.45
CA TYR A 156 0.98 -7.77 -11.00
C TYR A 156 0.22 -6.67 -10.22
N ALA A 157 0.89 -5.96 -9.31
CA ALA A 157 0.26 -4.91 -8.52
C ALA A 157 -0.24 -3.77 -9.41
N LEU A 158 0.55 -3.35 -10.41
CA LEU A 158 0.17 -2.38 -11.45
C LEU A 158 -1.09 -2.81 -12.20
N GLU A 159 -1.17 -4.07 -12.63
CA GLU A 159 -2.35 -4.61 -13.33
C GLU A 159 -3.60 -4.58 -12.43
N GLN A 160 -3.50 -4.98 -11.16
CA GLN A 160 -4.66 -5.02 -10.25
C GLN A 160 -5.23 -3.62 -9.94
N VAL A 161 -4.38 -2.58 -9.89
CA VAL A 161 -4.82 -1.20 -9.64
C VAL A 161 -5.10 -0.41 -10.92
N GLY A 162 -4.83 -1.00 -12.10
CA GLY A 162 -5.05 -0.35 -13.39
C GLY A 162 -4.15 0.85 -13.65
N LEU A 163 -2.90 0.82 -13.16
CA LEU A 163 -1.89 1.87 -13.37
C LEU A 163 -0.81 1.40 -14.33
N SER A 164 -0.34 2.31 -15.18
CA SER A 164 0.95 2.18 -15.86
C SER A 164 2.13 2.56 -14.94
N GLU A 165 3.35 2.14 -15.30
CA GLU A 165 4.57 2.55 -14.59
C GLU A 165 4.76 4.07 -14.59
N GLU A 166 4.44 4.74 -15.71
CA GLU A 166 4.51 6.21 -15.83
C GLU A 166 3.50 6.90 -14.91
N GLU A 167 2.27 6.41 -14.82
CA GLU A 167 1.27 6.95 -13.89
C GLU A 167 1.64 6.71 -12.42
N LEU A 168 2.28 5.57 -12.10
CA LEU A 168 2.76 5.31 -10.74
C LEU A 168 3.96 6.21 -10.39
N ALA A 169 4.86 6.46 -11.34
CA ALA A 169 5.96 7.41 -11.17
C ALA A 169 5.44 8.84 -10.94
N LEU A 170 4.48 9.28 -11.77
CA LEU A 170 3.83 10.58 -11.63
C LEU A 170 2.96 10.68 -10.36
N ALA A 171 2.33 9.59 -9.92
CA ALA A 171 1.62 9.55 -8.64
C ALA A 171 2.60 9.62 -7.46
N ARG A 172 3.76 8.97 -7.52
CA ARG A 172 4.81 9.09 -6.50
C ARG A 172 5.33 10.52 -6.39
N ASP A 173 5.69 11.13 -7.53
CA ASP A 173 6.12 12.53 -7.60
C ASP A 173 5.09 13.47 -6.97
N LEU A 174 3.84 13.44 -7.44
CA LEU A 174 2.75 14.26 -6.88
C LEU A 174 2.46 13.96 -5.40
N SER A 175 2.57 12.71 -4.96
CA SER A 175 2.27 12.33 -3.57
C SER A 175 3.29 12.89 -2.55
N GLY A 176 4.52 13.12 -3.03
CA GLY A 176 5.65 13.62 -2.25
C GLY A 176 5.82 15.15 -2.25
N GLN A 177 5.02 15.89 -3.04
CA GLN A 177 5.03 17.35 -3.03
C GLN A 177 4.39 17.88 -1.73
N ASP A 178 5.06 18.81 -1.06
CA ASP A 178 4.52 19.51 0.11
C ASP A 178 3.82 20.83 -0.28
N LEU A 179 2.95 21.31 0.61
CA LEU A 179 2.29 22.61 0.49
C LEU A 179 3.30 23.77 0.44
N VAL A 180 4.39 23.70 1.22
CA VAL A 180 5.41 24.74 1.26
C VAL A 180 6.12 24.87 -0.08
N ASP A 181 6.51 23.74 -0.67
CA ASP A 181 7.15 23.68 -1.99
C ASP A 181 6.19 24.20 -3.09
N TYR A 182 4.93 23.75 -3.07
CA TYR A 182 3.89 24.24 -3.96
C TYR A 182 3.76 25.78 -3.91
N LEU A 183 3.77 26.37 -2.71
CA LEU A 183 3.69 27.82 -2.54
C LEU A 183 4.94 28.53 -3.08
N MET A 184 6.14 28.00 -2.85
CA MET A 184 7.37 28.56 -3.42
C MET A 184 7.33 28.55 -4.96
N ASP A 185 7.06 27.40 -5.56
CA ASP A 185 7.04 27.20 -7.03
C ASP A 185 5.97 28.04 -7.73
N ASN A 186 4.83 28.27 -7.08
CA ASN A 186 3.74 29.08 -7.65
C ASN A 186 3.91 30.60 -7.40
N GLY A 187 5.08 31.03 -6.94
CA GLY A 187 5.44 32.44 -6.81
C GLY A 187 4.94 33.10 -5.52
N ALA A 188 4.64 32.31 -4.49
CA ALA A 188 4.37 32.75 -3.13
C ALA A 188 5.57 32.57 -2.18
N GLU A 189 6.79 32.39 -2.70
CA GLU A 189 8.07 32.44 -1.97
C GLU A 189 8.11 33.50 -0.85
N ILE A 190 7.83 34.78 -1.16
CA ILE A 190 7.82 35.87 -0.15
C ILE A 190 6.75 35.67 0.94
N LEU A 191 5.64 35.00 0.63
CA LEU A 191 4.64 34.63 1.64
C LEU A 191 5.24 33.61 2.60
N VAL A 192 5.87 32.56 2.06
CA VAL A 192 6.52 31.51 2.85
C VAL A 192 7.64 32.09 3.73
N GLU A 193 8.52 32.92 3.17
CA GLU A 193 9.60 33.58 3.93
C GLU A 193 9.11 34.43 5.12
N LEU A 194 7.96 35.09 4.98
CA LEU A 194 7.45 36.05 5.97
C LEU A 194 6.46 35.44 6.99
N PHE A 195 5.93 34.25 6.70
CA PHE A 195 4.79 33.65 7.42
C PHE A 195 4.86 32.10 7.51
N LEU A 196 6.02 31.46 7.36
CA LEU A 196 6.15 29.99 7.38
C LEU A 196 5.49 29.31 8.59
N ALA A 197 5.56 29.93 9.78
CA ALA A 197 4.91 29.43 10.98
C ALA A 197 3.38 29.52 10.87
N ASP A 198 2.86 30.72 10.56
CA ASP A 198 1.43 30.99 10.39
C ASP A 198 0.81 30.10 9.29
N ILE A 199 1.54 29.85 8.18
CA ILE A 199 1.10 28.97 7.08
C ILE A 199 0.98 27.51 7.52
N LYS A 200 1.86 27.06 8.43
CA LYS A 200 1.80 25.69 8.97
C LYS A 200 0.59 25.49 9.89
N GLU A 201 0.20 26.51 10.65
CA GLU A 201 -1.02 26.48 11.46
C GLU A 201 -2.29 26.35 10.59
N CYS A 202 -2.26 26.83 9.34
CA CYS A 202 -3.36 26.64 8.39
C CYS A 202 -3.46 25.23 7.76
N ILE A 203 -2.51 24.32 7.99
CA ILE A 203 -2.50 23.00 7.30
C ILE A 203 -3.72 22.15 7.66
N ASP A 204 -4.18 22.24 8.90
CA ASP A 204 -5.34 21.48 9.41
C ASP A 204 -6.69 22.19 9.15
N ASP A 205 -6.68 23.38 8.53
CA ASP A 205 -7.90 24.14 8.20
C ASP A 205 -8.58 23.56 6.94
N PRO A 206 -9.88 23.19 6.98
CA PRO A 206 -10.60 22.65 5.82
C PRO A 206 -10.68 23.63 4.64
N ASP A 207 -10.56 24.93 4.90
CA ASP A 207 -10.43 26.01 3.92
C ASP A 207 -9.06 26.70 4.04
N ILE A 208 -7.98 25.91 4.11
CA ILE A 208 -6.56 26.33 4.09
C ILE A 208 -6.22 27.53 3.18
N GLY A 209 -6.84 27.63 2.01
CA GLY A 209 -6.65 28.80 1.13
C GLY A 209 -7.22 30.09 1.70
N ILE A 210 -8.34 30.04 2.41
CA ILE A 210 -8.93 31.18 3.14
C ILE A 210 -8.10 31.50 4.38
N CYS A 211 -7.64 30.49 5.13
CA CYS A 211 -6.74 30.70 6.27
C CYS A 211 -5.44 31.43 5.85
N ILE A 212 -4.77 30.93 4.81
CA ILE A 212 -3.55 31.56 4.28
C ILE A 212 -3.82 32.95 3.68
N TRP A 213 -5.00 33.17 3.09
CA TRP A 213 -5.42 34.50 2.65
C TRP A 213 -5.66 35.48 3.82
N ALA A 214 -6.19 35.00 4.95
CA ALA A 214 -6.40 35.82 6.15
C ALA A 214 -5.06 36.30 6.75
N ILE A 215 -4.00 35.47 6.71
CA ILE A 215 -2.64 35.88 7.07
C ILE A 215 -2.17 37.06 6.23
N VAL A 216 -2.44 37.05 4.91
CA VAL A 216 -2.09 38.15 4.00
C VAL A 216 -2.91 39.41 4.31
N GLN A 217 -4.20 39.29 4.62
CA GLN A 217 -5.04 40.45 4.95
C GLN A 217 -4.68 41.09 6.30
N ASN A 218 -4.32 40.28 7.30
CA ASN A 218 -3.92 40.73 8.63
C ASN A 218 -2.43 41.11 8.73
N ALA A 219 -1.68 41.02 7.63
CA ALA A 219 -0.29 41.42 7.56
C ALA A 219 -0.13 42.93 7.83
N GLY A 220 0.64 43.29 8.86
CA GLY A 220 0.95 44.69 9.15
C GLY A 220 1.63 45.41 7.98
N PRO A 221 1.54 46.75 7.90
CA PRO A 221 1.93 47.53 6.71
C PRO A 221 3.39 47.31 6.26
N VAL A 222 4.30 46.98 7.19
CA VAL A 222 5.70 46.63 6.88
C VAL A 222 5.82 45.30 6.13
N LYS A 223 5.02 44.27 6.49
CA LYS A 223 4.99 42.98 5.78
C LYS A 223 4.30 43.12 4.41
N LEU A 224 3.19 43.87 4.33
CA LEU A 224 2.52 44.19 3.05
C LEU A 224 3.42 44.96 2.08
N ALA A 225 4.24 45.89 2.57
CA ALA A 225 5.21 46.60 1.75
C ALA A 225 6.27 45.67 1.13
N LYS A 226 6.68 44.61 1.84
CA LYS A 226 7.59 43.57 1.30
C LYS A 226 6.93 42.66 0.27
N ILE A 227 5.64 42.37 0.43
CA ILE A 227 4.85 41.63 -0.57
C ILE A 227 4.69 42.44 -1.87
N GLY A 228 4.39 43.73 -1.75
CA GLY A 228 4.40 44.69 -2.85
C GLY A 228 3.63 44.21 -4.09
N SER A 229 4.28 44.29 -5.26
CA SER A 229 3.68 43.91 -6.54
C SER A 229 3.53 42.40 -6.76
N LYS A 230 4.04 41.53 -5.86
CA LYS A 230 3.84 40.06 -5.97
C LYS A 230 2.44 39.62 -5.51
N LEU A 231 1.65 40.50 -4.86
CA LEU A 231 0.31 40.19 -4.32
C LEU A 231 -0.63 39.41 -5.29
N PRO A 232 -0.72 39.73 -6.61
CA PRO A 232 -1.57 38.98 -7.54
C PRO A 232 -1.09 37.55 -7.81
N LYS A 233 0.24 37.30 -7.76
CA LYS A 233 0.80 35.94 -7.89
C LYS A 233 0.52 35.12 -6.64
N ILE A 234 0.75 35.72 -5.47
CA ILE A 234 0.44 35.11 -4.16
C ILE A 234 -1.03 34.71 -4.08
N GLY A 235 -1.95 35.61 -4.42
CA GLY A 235 -3.38 35.28 -4.48
C GLY A 235 -3.68 34.10 -5.41
N LYS A 236 -3.08 34.06 -6.61
CA LYS A 236 -3.27 32.95 -7.55
C LYS A 236 -2.75 31.61 -7.00
N ALA A 237 -1.60 31.60 -6.32
CA ALA A 237 -1.06 30.41 -5.67
C ALA A 237 -2.01 29.92 -4.56
N ILE A 238 -2.46 30.82 -3.68
CA ILE A 238 -3.38 30.52 -2.57
C ILE A 238 -4.69 29.89 -3.08
N TRP A 239 -5.33 30.49 -4.09
CA TRP A 239 -6.56 29.93 -4.69
C TRP A 239 -6.34 28.59 -5.40
N GLY A 240 -5.10 28.25 -5.77
CA GLY A 240 -4.75 26.96 -6.37
C GLY A 240 -4.53 25.83 -5.37
N ILE A 241 -4.33 26.11 -4.07
CA ILE A 241 -3.99 25.11 -3.03
C ILE A 241 -4.99 23.96 -3.02
N LYS A 242 -6.30 24.24 -3.02
CA LYS A 242 -7.34 23.20 -3.00
C LYS A 242 -7.20 22.21 -4.17
N GLY A 243 -6.98 22.73 -5.38
CA GLY A 243 -6.76 21.91 -6.58
C GLY A 243 -5.40 21.20 -6.63
N PHE A 244 -4.43 21.65 -5.83
CA PHE A 244 -3.16 20.94 -5.58
C PHE A 244 -3.39 19.79 -4.59
N LEU A 245 -3.94 20.06 -3.40
CA LEU A 245 -4.20 19.04 -2.38
C LEU A 245 -5.12 17.91 -2.89
N GLU A 246 -6.15 18.23 -3.68
CA GLU A 246 -6.98 17.22 -4.34
C GLU A 246 -6.22 16.30 -5.32
N LYS A 247 -5.10 16.76 -5.89
CA LYS A 247 -4.22 15.94 -6.74
C LYS A 247 -3.27 15.10 -5.89
N VAL A 248 -2.69 15.68 -4.84
CA VAL A 248 -1.80 14.99 -3.88
C VAL A 248 -2.56 13.84 -3.21
N ASP A 249 -3.79 14.07 -2.74
CA ASP A 249 -4.66 13.03 -2.14
C ASP A 249 -4.96 11.88 -3.12
N LYS A 250 -5.35 12.20 -4.35
CA LYS A 250 -5.59 11.19 -5.41
C LYS A 250 -4.31 10.43 -5.77
N ALA A 251 -3.16 11.09 -5.73
CA ALA A 251 -1.86 10.50 -5.99
C ALA A 251 -1.44 9.56 -4.84
N ARG A 252 -1.58 9.97 -3.58
CA ARG A 252 -1.36 9.12 -2.40
C ARG A 252 -2.24 7.87 -2.44
N LYS A 253 -3.56 8.01 -2.65
CA LYS A 253 -4.49 6.87 -2.81
C LYS A 253 -4.08 5.89 -3.91
N LYS A 254 -3.52 6.36 -5.03
CA LYS A 254 -2.95 5.49 -6.08
C LYS A 254 -1.70 4.74 -5.61
N VAL A 255 -0.79 5.42 -4.91
CA VAL A 255 0.45 4.83 -4.36
C VAL A 255 0.15 3.84 -3.24
N ASP A 256 -0.79 4.16 -2.35
CA ASP A 256 -1.21 3.29 -1.24
C ASP A 256 -1.83 2.00 -1.77
N ALA A 257 -2.80 2.09 -2.69
CA ALA A 257 -3.44 0.93 -3.31
C ALA A 257 -2.44 0.04 -4.08
N PHE A 258 -1.47 0.65 -4.78
CA PHE A 258 -0.37 -0.09 -5.41
C PHE A 258 0.50 -0.81 -4.36
N THR A 259 0.85 -0.12 -3.27
CA THR A 259 1.74 -0.67 -2.23
C THR A 259 1.07 -1.83 -1.49
N GLU A 260 -0.21 -1.68 -1.12
CA GLU A 260 -1.03 -2.76 -0.55
C GLU A 260 -1.02 -4.00 -1.46
N LYS A 261 -1.22 -3.82 -2.78
CA LYS A 261 -1.23 -4.93 -3.76
C LYS A 261 0.16 -5.53 -4.01
N LEU A 262 1.22 -4.72 -3.87
CA LEU A 262 2.61 -5.18 -3.96
C LEU A 262 2.99 -6.05 -2.76
N GLU A 263 2.63 -5.64 -1.53
CA GLU A 263 2.85 -6.42 -0.31
C GLU A 263 2.02 -7.71 -0.32
N ASP A 264 0.75 -7.63 -0.70
CA ASP A 264 -0.13 -8.79 -0.96
C ASP A 264 0.50 -9.82 -1.91
N ALA A 265 1.21 -9.36 -2.94
CA ALA A 265 1.81 -10.21 -3.96
C ALA A 265 3.13 -10.81 -3.47
N LYS A 266 3.98 -10.02 -2.80
CA LYS A 266 5.21 -10.48 -2.14
C LYS A 266 4.91 -11.55 -1.09
N GLU A 267 4.00 -11.29 -0.15
CA GLU A 267 3.67 -12.24 0.91
C GLU A 267 3.19 -13.59 0.36
N LYS A 268 2.47 -13.58 -0.77
CA LYS A 268 2.05 -14.80 -1.48
C LYS A 268 3.23 -15.52 -2.13
N LEU A 269 4.17 -14.79 -2.76
CA LEU A 269 5.38 -15.34 -3.34
C LEU A 269 6.34 -15.89 -2.26
N ASP A 270 6.55 -15.19 -1.15
CA ASP A 270 7.42 -15.60 -0.05
C ASP A 270 6.90 -16.86 0.65
N ARG A 271 5.58 -16.93 0.90
CA ARG A 271 4.91 -18.15 1.40
C ARG A 271 5.10 -19.34 0.47
N LEU A 272 5.20 -19.12 -0.84
CA LEU A 272 5.43 -20.16 -1.82
C LEU A 272 6.91 -20.55 -1.91
N GLY A 273 7.84 -19.60 -1.83
CA GLY A 273 9.29 -19.86 -1.70
C GLY A 273 9.60 -20.78 -0.52
N ALA A 274 9.01 -20.49 0.65
CA ALA A 274 9.13 -21.32 1.85
C ALA A 274 8.57 -22.76 1.70
N THR A 275 7.81 -23.07 0.63
CA THR A 275 7.42 -24.45 0.30
C THR A 275 8.46 -25.19 -0.54
N CYS A 276 9.23 -24.49 -1.38
CA CYS A 276 10.35 -25.07 -2.12
C CYS A 276 11.49 -25.53 -1.18
N ASP A 277 11.79 -24.75 -0.13
CA ASP A 277 12.85 -25.09 0.84
C ASP A 277 12.55 -26.32 1.72
N ARG A 278 11.31 -26.82 1.75
CA ARG A 278 10.95 -28.00 2.56
C ARG A 278 11.23 -29.34 1.88
N ASP A 279 11.30 -29.39 0.55
CA ASP A 279 11.52 -30.63 -0.20
C ASP A 279 13.00 -30.86 -0.59
N SER A 280 13.84 -29.81 -0.54
CA SER A 280 15.31 -29.96 -0.60
C SER A 280 15.89 -30.60 0.67
N GLY A 281 15.18 -30.50 1.81
CA GLY A 281 15.53 -31.05 3.12
C GLY A 281 15.34 -32.57 3.27
N GLY A 282 15.97 -33.37 2.41
CA GLY A 282 15.88 -34.83 2.41
C GLY A 282 16.32 -35.51 3.72
N LYS A 283 15.38 -35.82 4.62
CA LYS A 283 15.65 -36.67 5.79
C LYS A 283 15.94 -38.12 5.36
N PRO A 284 16.95 -38.80 5.92
CA PRO A 284 17.33 -40.15 5.52
C PRO A 284 16.28 -41.19 5.95
N GLY A 285 15.36 -41.51 5.03
CA GLY A 285 14.38 -42.59 5.18
C GLY A 285 15.07 -43.95 5.27
N LYS A 286 14.72 -44.74 6.29
CA LYS A 286 15.33 -46.05 6.56
C LYS A 286 15.18 -47.01 5.38
N GLN A 287 16.22 -47.81 5.17
CA GLN A 287 16.25 -48.92 4.21
C GLN A 287 15.05 -49.86 4.35
N SER A 288 14.39 -50.15 3.23
CA SER A 288 13.70 -51.42 3.01
C SER A 288 14.25 -52.05 1.72
N LYS A 289 14.55 -53.35 1.76
CA LYS A 289 15.25 -54.07 0.70
C LYS A 289 14.25 -54.58 -0.35
N ALA A 290 14.54 -54.38 -1.64
CA ALA A 290 14.22 -55.37 -2.67
C ALA A 290 15.12 -55.25 -3.92
N SER A 291 15.84 -56.34 -4.21
CA SER A 291 16.24 -56.85 -5.52
C SER A 291 16.78 -55.92 -6.62
N ALA A 292 18.08 -56.09 -6.90
CA ALA A 292 18.72 -55.60 -8.12
C ALA A 292 18.25 -56.36 -9.37
N VAL A 293 18.13 -55.64 -10.50
CA VAL A 293 18.23 -56.20 -11.86
C VAL A 293 19.25 -55.36 -12.64
N ARG A 294 20.09 -56.01 -13.45
CA ARG A 294 21.25 -55.41 -14.15
C ARG A 294 20.97 -55.17 -15.64
N ARG A 295 21.44 -54.02 -16.15
CA ARG A 295 21.87 -53.71 -17.55
C ARG A 295 20.77 -53.72 -18.62
N SER A 296 20.74 -52.78 -19.58
CA SER A 296 21.76 -52.58 -20.63
C SER A 296 21.80 -51.16 -21.23
N ALA A 297 22.88 -50.81 -21.94
CA ALA A 297 22.97 -49.65 -22.85
C ALA A 297 22.71 -50.11 -24.31
N ALA A 298 22.70 -49.30 -25.39
CA ALA A 298 23.08 -47.91 -25.68
C ALA A 298 22.25 -47.42 -26.91
N PRO A 299 22.49 -46.27 -27.61
CA PRO A 299 23.41 -45.15 -27.39
C PRO A 299 22.72 -43.75 -27.46
N ALA A 300 23.51 -42.67 -27.45
CA ALA A 300 23.03 -41.28 -27.46
C ALA A 300 22.93 -40.68 -28.87
N HIS A 301 21.97 -39.77 -29.07
CA HIS A 301 22.07 -38.59 -29.94
C HIS A 301 20.98 -37.56 -29.57
N ASP A 302 21.31 -36.66 -28.65
CA ASP A 302 21.15 -35.20 -28.83
C ASP A 302 21.68 -34.49 -27.57
N LYS A 303 22.29 -33.32 -27.76
CA LYS A 303 22.87 -32.54 -26.65
C LYS A 303 21.74 -31.97 -25.78
N PRO A 304 21.72 -32.19 -24.46
CA PRO A 304 20.86 -31.42 -23.59
C PRO A 304 21.20 -29.93 -23.72
N LYS A 305 20.19 -29.07 -23.84
CA LYS A 305 20.35 -27.64 -23.59
C LYS A 305 20.83 -27.44 -22.13
N PRO A 306 21.50 -26.32 -21.80
CA PRO A 306 21.80 -26.00 -20.41
C PRO A 306 20.52 -26.07 -19.58
N LYS A 307 20.56 -26.77 -18.44
CA LYS A 307 19.47 -26.69 -17.47
C LYS A 307 19.44 -25.25 -16.94
N PRO A 308 18.26 -24.61 -16.83
CA PRO A 308 18.16 -23.39 -16.03
C PRO A 308 18.38 -23.75 -14.56
N ASP A 309 19.16 -22.92 -13.85
CA ASP A 309 19.41 -23.05 -12.42
C ASP A 309 18.17 -22.61 -11.60
N THR A 310 17.12 -23.42 -11.65
CA THR A 310 15.86 -23.21 -10.92
C THR A 310 15.37 -24.52 -10.30
N ASP A 311 15.86 -24.84 -9.12
CA ASP A 311 15.39 -25.99 -8.32
C ASP A 311 14.00 -25.78 -7.68
N CYS A 312 13.42 -24.57 -7.80
CA CYS A 312 12.07 -24.24 -7.33
C CYS A 312 11.10 -24.13 -8.52
N THR A 313 10.38 -25.22 -8.81
CA THR A 313 9.30 -25.28 -9.81
C THR A 313 8.04 -25.85 -9.18
N PHE A 314 6.86 -25.39 -9.62
CA PHE A 314 5.58 -25.87 -9.10
C PHE A 314 5.02 -27.00 -9.99
N PRO A 315 4.88 -28.25 -9.48
CA PRO A 315 4.44 -29.38 -10.29
C PRO A 315 2.91 -29.45 -10.40
N ILE A 316 2.39 -29.44 -11.63
CA ILE A 316 0.99 -29.75 -11.94
C ILE A 316 0.89 -30.89 -12.94
N PHE A 317 -0.23 -31.60 -12.95
CA PHE A 317 -0.36 -32.87 -13.66
C PHE A 317 -1.59 -32.89 -14.55
N ARG A 318 -1.51 -33.53 -15.72
CA ARG A 318 -2.68 -33.86 -16.53
C ARG A 318 -2.52 -35.14 -17.32
N THR A 319 -3.64 -35.84 -17.49
CA THR A 319 -3.74 -36.99 -18.40
C THR A 319 -4.27 -36.51 -19.76
N PRO A 320 -3.45 -36.53 -20.83
CA PRO A 320 -3.89 -36.15 -22.17
C PRO A 320 -4.81 -37.21 -22.80
N LYS A 321 -5.52 -36.86 -23.88
CA LYS A 321 -6.09 -37.86 -24.79
C LYS A 321 -4.94 -38.69 -25.39
N THR A 322 -5.14 -40.00 -25.60
CA THR A 322 -4.11 -40.91 -26.16
C THR A 322 -3.50 -40.40 -27.47
N VAL A 323 -4.33 -39.77 -28.32
CA VAL A 323 -3.94 -39.18 -29.60
C VAL A 323 -3.08 -37.92 -29.47
N ASP A 324 -3.08 -37.24 -28.32
CA ASP A 324 -2.34 -35.99 -28.10
C ASP A 324 -1.02 -36.19 -27.34
N VAL A 325 -0.71 -37.39 -26.82
CA VAL A 325 0.50 -37.65 -26.02
C VAL A 325 1.78 -37.16 -26.71
N ALA A 326 1.96 -37.49 -27.99
CA ALA A 326 3.13 -37.09 -28.76
C ALA A 326 3.19 -35.56 -28.99
N TYR A 327 2.04 -34.90 -29.13
CA TYR A 327 1.94 -33.46 -29.29
C TYR A 327 2.26 -32.74 -27.96
N GLU A 328 1.64 -33.17 -26.85
CA GLU A 328 1.83 -32.53 -25.54
C GLU A 328 3.28 -32.56 -25.07
N LYS A 329 4.04 -33.62 -25.41
CA LYS A 329 5.49 -33.67 -25.16
C LYS A 329 6.22 -32.44 -25.72
N LEU A 330 5.94 -32.09 -26.98
CA LEU A 330 6.68 -31.09 -27.74
C LEU A 330 6.11 -29.67 -27.58
N HIS A 331 4.80 -29.54 -27.42
CA HIS A 331 4.08 -28.28 -27.55
C HIS A 331 3.18 -27.92 -26.36
N GLY A 332 3.08 -28.79 -25.34
CA GLY A 332 2.06 -28.67 -24.31
C GLY A 332 0.65 -28.95 -24.87
N PRO A 333 -0.43 -28.60 -24.15
CA PRO A 333 -1.77 -29.01 -24.52
C PRO A 333 -2.16 -28.59 -25.94
N ASN A 334 -2.84 -29.49 -26.65
CA ASN A 334 -3.20 -29.26 -28.06
C ASN A 334 -4.33 -28.22 -28.18
N PRO A 335 -4.08 -27.01 -28.72
CA PRO A 335 -5.07 -25.94 -28.78
C PRO A 335 -6.26 -26.29 -29.69
N ALA A 336 -6.09 -27.20 -30.66
CA ALA A 336 -7.17 -27.65 -31.54
C ALA A 336 -8.33 -28.31 -30.77
N ARG A 337 -8.07 -28.88 -29.58
CA ARG A 337 -9.11 -29.47 -28.71
C ARG A 337 -10.05 -28.41 -28.09
N GLY A 338 -9.66 -27.14 -28.10
CA GLY A 338 -10.54 -26.03 -27.72
C GLY A 338 -11.62 -25.71 -28.74
N ALA A 339 -11.45 -26.14 -30.00
CA ALA A 339 -12.39 -25.90 -31.10
C ALA A 339 -13.26 -27.13 -31.45
N GLU A 340 -13.14 -28.23 -30.69
CA GLU A 340 -13.98 -29.43 -30.90
C GLU A 340 -15.43 -29.19 -30.44
N GLU A 341 -16.39 -29.74 -31.17
CA GLU A 341 -17.80 -29.73 -30.80
C GLU A 341 -18.00 -30.44 -29.44
N GLY A 342 -18.65 -29.76 -28.50
CA GLY A 342 -18.78 -30.22 -27.11
C GLY A 342 -17.60 -29.87 -26.19
N SER A 343 -16.56 -29.17 -26.67
CA SER A 343 -15.52 -28.59 -25.82
C SER A 343 -16.07 -27.45 -24.97
N ASN A 344 -15.67 -27.39 -23.69
CA ASN A 344 -16.08 -26.32 -22.77
C ASN A 344 -15.09 -25.14 -22.74
N GLY A 345 -14.18 -25.06 -23.72
CA GLY A 345 -13.19 -23.98 -23.84
C GLY A 345 -12.04 -24.05 -22.83
N LYS A 346 -11.95 -25.10 -22.01
CA LYS A 346 -10.95 -25.26 -20.94
C LYS A 346 -10.12 -26.54 -21.08
N VAL A 347 -8.88 -26.47 -20.60
CA VAL A 347 -8.00 -27.61 -20.37
C VAL A 347 -7.72 -27.74 -18.88
N TYR A 348 -7.69 -28.98 -18.43
CA TYR A 348 -7.66 -29.35 -17.02
C TYR A 348 -6.27 -29.84 -16.61
N PHE A 349 -5.79 -29.34 -15.47
CA PHE A 349 -4.60 -29.79 -14.75
C PHE A 349 -4.95 -29.90 -13.27
N GLY A 350 -4.29 -30.75 -12.51
CA GLY A 350 -4.49 -30.81 -11.07
C GLY A 350 -3.30 -31.39 -10.35
N GLU A 351 -3.50 -31.70 -9.08
CA GLU A 351 -2.61 -32.60 -8.35
C GLU A 351 -2.48 -33.96 -9.07
N GLN A 352 -1.38 -34.67 -8.82
CA GLN A 352 -1.15 -36.00 -9.39
C GLN A 352 -2.30 -36.97 -9.09
N SER A 353 -2.92 -36.86 -7.92
CA SER A 353 -4.08 -37.67 -7.52
C SER A 353 -5.33 -37.40 -8.37
N VAL A 354 -5.57 -36.14 -8.77
CA VAL A 354 -6.70 -35.72 -9.63
C VAL A 354 -6.45 -36.18 -11.07
N ALA A 355 -5.26 -35.91 -11.61
CA ALA A 355 -4.90 -36.32 -12.97
C ALA A 355 -4.94 -37.85 -13.16
N ALA A 356 -4.65 -38.62 -12.11
CA ALA A 356 -4.65 -40.09 -12.14
C ALA A 356 -6.06 -40.70 -12.33
N GLU A 357 -7.15 -40.00 -11.99
CA GLU A 357 -8.52 -40.50 -12.17
C GLU A 357 -8.90 -40.72 -13.64
N TYR A 358 -8.18 -40.05 -14.54
CA TYR A 358 -8.38 -40.14 -15.98
C TYR A 358 -7.49 -41.21 -16.65
N TRP A 359 -6.55 -41.84 -15.93
CA TRP A 359 -5.57 -42.79 -16.50
C TRP A 359 -6.18 -44.02 -17.17
N GLY A 360 -6.15 -44.03 -18.51
CA GLY A 360 -6.70 -45.10 -19.35
C GLY A 360 -8.23 -45.12 -19.38
N ARG A 361 -8.90 -44.03 -18.98
CA ARG A 361 -10.37 -43.90 -19.01
C ARG A 361 -10.83 -43.49 -20.41
N GLY A 362 -11.46 -44.40 -21.16
CA GLY A 362 -12.00 -44.07 -22.48
C GLY A 362 -10.92 -43.64 -23.47
N THR A 363 -10.93 -42.37 -23.90
CA THR A 363 -9.97 -41.81 -24.86
C THR A 363 -8.69 -41.24 -24.21
N PHE A 364 -8.60 -41.25 -22.88
CA PHE A 364 -7.45 -40.75 -22.12
C PHE A 364 -6.29 -41.76 -22.07
N ALA A 365 -5.07 -41.23 -22.03
CA ALA A 365 -3.84 -42.02 -22.10
C ALA A 365 -3.58 -42.88 -20.85
N SER A 366 -2.83 -43.97 -21.01
CA SER A 366 -2.38 -44.83 -19.89
C SER A 366 -1.12 -44.27 -19.19
N GLY A 367 -1.19 -43.01 -18.78
CA GLY A 367 -0.14 -42.23 -18.13
C GLY A 367 -0.47 -40.74 -18.18
N MET A 368 0.34 -39.91 -17.54
CA MET A 368 0.14 -38.45 -17.44
C MET A 368 1.44 -37.69 -17.72
N TYR A 369 1.31 -36.40 -17.99
CA TYR A 369 2.43 -35.46 -17.89
C TYR A 369 2.43 -34.79 -16.52
N ARG A 370 3.61 -34.75 -15.89
CA ARG A 370 4.01 -33.71 -14.93
C ARG A 370 4.50 -32.53 -15.74
N TYR A 371 3.95 -31.35 -15.47
CA TYR A 371 4.39 -30.06 -15.96
C TYR A 371 5.06 -29.36 -14.77
N ASP A 372 6.35 -29.11 -14.87
CA ASP A 372 7.09 -28.32 -13.88
C ASP A 372 7.00 -26.87 -14.31
N MET A 373 6.28 -26.06 -13.53
CA MET A 373 5.96 -24.68 -13.87
C MET A 373 6.90 -23.70 -13.16
N ASP A 374 7.25 -22.61 -13.84
CA ASP A 374 7.80 -21.42 -13.21
C ASP A 374 6.79 -20.92 -12.16
N MET A 375 7.25 -20.49 -10.99
CA MET A 375 6.42 -20.02 -9.88
C MET A 375 5.47 -18.86 -10.29
N LYS A 376 5.81 -18.11 -11.35
CA LYS A 376 4.91 -17.17 -12.06
C LYS A 376 3.52 -17.75 -12.36
N PHE A 377 3.42 -19.06 -12.59
CA PHE A 377 2.16 -19.74 -12.89
C PHE A 377 1.10 -19.48 -11.80
N LEU A 378 1.51 -19.49 -10.54
CA LEU A 378 0.60 -19.28 -9.40
C LEU A 378 0.11 -17.82 -9.32
N VAL A 379 0.86 -16.86 -9.86
CA VAL A 379 0.51 -15.43 -9.93
C VAL A 379 -0.29 -15.08 -11.18
N GLN A 380 -0.02 -15.74 -12.33
CA GLN A 380 -0.75 -15.50 -13.59
C GLN A 380 -2.04 -16.33 -13.75
N PHE A 381 -2.19 -17.42 -12.99
CA PHE A 381 -3.38 -18.29 -13.01
C PHE A 381 -4.09 -18.49 -11.65
N PRO A 382 -4.11 -17.52 -10.70
CA PRO A 382 -4.69 -17.73 -9.36
C PRO A 382 -6.21 -17.96 -9.41
N LYS A 383 -6.90 -17.30 -10.35
CA LYS A 383 -8.35 -17.46 -10.57
C LYS A 383 -8.70 -18.77 -11.30
N ALA A 384 -7.73 -19.46 -11.91
CA ALA A 384 -7.93 -20.75 -12.56
C ALA A 384 -7.95 -21.91 -11.56
N ALA A 385 -7.30 -21.76 -10.40
CA ALA A 385 -7.36 -22.73 -9.32
C ALA A 385 -8.81 -22.88 -8.79
N LYS A 386 -9.20 -24.14 -8.59
CA LYS A 386 -10.49 -24.60 -8.05
C LYS A 386 -10.22 -25.76 -7.11
N ARG A 387 -11.02 -25.87 -6.05
CA ARG A 387 -11.10 -27.11 -5.27
C ARG A 387 -11.91 -28.12 -6.07
N TYR A 388 -11.28 -29.22 -6.46
CA TYR A 388 -11.90 -30.37 -7.11
C TYR A 388 -12.84 -31.08 -6.12
N ASP A 389 -12.27 -31.57 -5.01
CA ASP A 389 -13.02 -32.16 -3.89
C ASP A 389 -12.24 -32.10 -2.57
N TRP A 390 -12.66 -32.89 -1.58
CA TRP A 390 -11.98 -33.09 -0.28
C TRP A 390 -11.42 -34.51 -0.12
N GLY A 391 -11.16 -35.21 -1.24
CA GLY A 391 -10.73 -36.60 -1.29
C GLY A 391 -9.23 -36.82 -1.06
N GLY A 392 -8.49 -35.79 -0.67
CA GLY A 392 -7.05 -35.86 -0.43
C GLY A 392 -6.68 -36.54 0.91
N PRO A 393 -5.39 -36.82 1.14
CA PRO A 393 -4.92 -37.40 2.39
C PRO A 393 -5.40 -36.59 3.61
N ASN A 394 -5.94 -37.28 4.62
CA ASN A 394 -6.55 -36.66 5.81
C ASN A 394 -7.72 -35.69 5.52
N GLY A 395 -8.38 -35.81 4.37
CA GLY A 395 -9.46 -34.91 3.96
C GLY A 395 -8.95 -33.57 3.41
N SER A 396 -7.70 -33.49 2.96
CA SER A 396 -7.18 -32.29 2.33
C SER A 396 -7.96 -31.96 1.05
N PRO A 397 -8.18 -30.67 0.74
CA PRO A 397 -8.77 -30.28 -0.54
C PRO A 397 -7.82 -30.67 -1.67
N ARG A 398 -8.34 -31.32 -2.72
CA ARG A 398 -7.58 -31.56 -3.95
C ARG A 398 -7.81 -30.41 -4.92
N ILE A 399 -6.75 -29.89 -5.52
CA ILE A 399 -6.81 -28.71 -6.39
C ILE A 399 -6.72 -29.08 -7.88
N GLU A 400 -7.53 -28.40 -8.67
CA GLU A 400 -7.56 -28.43 -10.13
C GLU A 400 -7.44 -27.00 -10.69
N TRP A 401 -6.71 -26.82 -11.77
CA TRP A 401 -6.57 -25.58 -12.53
C TRP A 401 -7.28 -25.72 -13.87
N GLU A 402 -8.30 -24.88 -14.07
CA GLU A 402 -9.03 -24.75 -15.33
C GLU A 402 -8.39 -23.66 -16.20
N ILE A 403 -7.50 -24.04 -17.12
CA ILE A 403 -6.83 -23.08 -18.02
C ILE A 403 -7.66 -22.92 -19.30
N GLU A 404 -8.01 -21.70 -19.68
CA GLU A 404 -8.74 -21.45 -20.94
C GLU A 404 -7.83 -21.71 -22.15
N TYR A 405 -8.32 -22.37 -23.22
CA TYR A 405 -7.50 -22.71 -24.39
C TYR A 405 -6.81 -21.49 -25.04
N LYS A 406 -7.45 -20.31 -25.02
CA LYS A 406 -6.88 -19.05 -25.52
C LYS A 406 -5.64 -18.58 -24.74
N ARG A 407 -5.46 -19.00 -23.48
CA ARG A 407 -4.31 -18.66 -22.62
C ARG A 407 -3.20 -19.72 -22.64
N LEU A 408 -3.27 -20.71 -23.54
CA LEU A 408 -2.23 -21.74 -23.65
C LEU A 408 -0.85 -21.20 -24.06
N GLY A 409 -0.80 -20.06 -24.76
CA GLY A 409 0.48 -19.40 -25.07
C GLY A 409 1.21 -18.96 -23.80
N GLU A 410 0.50 -18.25 -22.91
CA GLU A 410 0.99 -17.83 -21.59
C GLU A 410 1.37 -19.04 -20.74
N PHE A 411 0.49 -20.05 -20.65
CA PHE A 411 0.74 -21.27 -19.89
C PHE A 411 2.02 -22.00 -20.34
N ASN A 412 2.17 -22.21 -21.66
CA ASN A 412 3.33 -22.92 -22.20
C ASN A 412 4.63 -22.12 -22.06
N ALA A 413 4.57 -20.79 -22.04
CA ALA A 413 5.72 -19.93 -21.77
C ALA A 413 6.23 -20.05 -20.32
N LEU A 414 5.39 -20.48 -19.38
CA LEU A 414 5.74 -20.75 -17.99
C LEU A 414 6.07 -22.23 -17.70
N THR A 415 6.02 -23.11 -18.69
CA THR A 415 6.37 -24.52 -18.52
C THR A 415 7.89 -24.70 -18.64
N VAL A 416 8.55 -25.08 -17.53
CA VAL A 416 10.01 -25.31 -17.46
C VAL A 416 10.37 -26.70 -17.98
N ASP A 417 9.68 -27.75 -17.54
CA ASP A 417 9.83 -29.12 -18.06
C ASP A 417 8.50 -29.87 -18.18
N ARG A 418 8.48 -30.93 -18.99
CA ARG A 418 7.35 -31.86 -19.16
C ARG A 418 7.82 -33.31 -19.09
N THR A 419 7.68 -33.93 -17.92
CA THR A 419 8.06 -35.32 -17.67
C THR A 419 6.85 -36.26 -17.78
N TRP A 420 6.98 -37.32 -18.60
CA TRP A 420 5.94 -38.35 -18.74
C TRP A 420 6.01 -39.39 -17.62
N ILE A 421 4.90 -39.55 -16.90
CA ILE A 421 4.70 -40.55 -15.85
C ILE A 421 3.82 -41.67 -16.43
N LYS A 422 4.40 -42.86 -16.57
CA LYS A 422 3.65 -44.07 -16.95
C LYS A 422 2.73 -44.48 -15.81
N LYS A 423 1.56 -45.06 -16.15
CA LYS A 423 0.75 -45.79 -15.17
C LYS A 423 1.59 -46.94 -14.56
N PRO A 424 1.60 -47.12 -13.23
CA PRO A 424 2.33 -48.21 -12.56
C PRO A 424 1.90 -49.61 -13.02
#